data_AF-A0A3A4YVQ8-F1
#
_entry.id   AF-A0A3A4YVQ8-F1
#
_cell.length_a   1.000
_cell.length_b   1.000
_cell.length_c   1.000
_cell.angle_alpha   90.00
_cell.angle_beta   90.00
_cell.angle_gamma   90.00
#
_symmetry.space_group_name_H-M   'P 1'
#
loop_
_entity.id
_entity.type
_entity.pdbx_description
1 polymer ?
#
loop_
_entity_poly.entity_id
_entity_poly.type
_entity_poly.pdbx_seq_one_letter_code
_entity_poly.pdbx_strand_id
1 'polypeptide(L)'
;MDASDLGDLMQKGIEKGTTLSEFKRDFDKIIQDTGWAYKGGKGWRTGVIFNTNLRTAYAAGQHEVMTDPDVLKARPYWRYVPSRSREKRPEQVGIFQFPLHRDTGCN
;
A
#
# COMPACT_ATOMS: atom_id res chain seq x y z
N MET A 1 10.14 -5.69 -18.30
CA MET A 1 9.10 -5.88 -17.28
C MET A 1 8.26 -4.62 -17.27
N ASP A 2 6.98 -4.74 -17.59
CA ASP A 2 6.01 -3.66 -17.48
C ASP A 2 5.39 -3.63 -16.07
N ALA A 3 4.75 -2.53 -15.70
CA ALA A 3 4.05 -2.40 -14.42
C ALA A 3 2.88 -3.39 -14.28
N SER A 4 2.26 -3.76 -15.40
CA SER A 4 1.19 -4.76 -15.47
C SER A 4 1.66 -6.17 -15.07
N ASP A 5 2.84 -6.61 -15.51
CA ASP A 5 3.41 -7.93 -15.20
C ASP A 5 3.53 -8.18 -13.67
N LEU A 6 3.88 -7.12 -12.91
CA LEU A 6 3.96 -7.19 -11.45
C LEU A 6 2.59 -7.24 -10.78
N GLY A 7 1.61 -6.52 -11.35
CA GLY A 7 0.23 -6.54 -10.87
C GLY A 7 -0.35 -7.94 -10.98
N ASP A 8 -0.19 -8.58 -12.14
CA ASP A 8 -0.69 -9.93 -12.42
C ASP A 8 -0.03 -10.99 -11.54
N LEU A 9 1.28 -10.87 -11.27
CA LEU A 9 1.99 -11.71 -10.31
C LEU A 9 1.41 -11.59 -8.90
N MET A 10 1.16 -10.36 -8.45
CA MET A 10 0.58 -10.09 -7.13
C MET A 10 -0.85 -10.63 -7.04
N GLN A 11 -1.65 -10.47 -8.10
CA GLN A 11 -3.04 -10.94 -8.13
C GLN A 11 -3.11 -12.48 -8.07
N LYS A 12 -2.32 -13.17 -8.91
CA LYS A 12 -2.13 -14.63 -8.80
C LYS A 12 -1.65 -15.03 -7.41
N GLY A 13 -0.82 -14.17 -6.82
CA GLY A 13 -0.32 -14.28 -5.46
C GLY A 13 -1.45 -14.30 -4.41
N ILE A 14 -2.33 -13.30 -4.48
CA ILE A 14 -3.45 -13.11 -3.54
C ILE A 14 -4.50 -14.21 -3.71
N GLU A 15 -4.85 -14.58 -4.94
CA GLU A 15 -5.87 -15.61 -5.24
C GLU A 15 -5.48 -16.99 -4.72
N LYS A 16 -4.19 -17.32 -4.73
CA LYS A 16 -3.67 -18.64 -4.32
C LYS A 16 -3.16 -18.71 -2.87
N GLY A 17 -3.16 -17.58 -2.15
CA GLY A 17 -2.65 -17.52 -0.77
C GLY A 17 -1.12 -17.63 -0.69
N THR A 18 -0.42 -16.78 -1.43
CA THR A 18 1.00 -16.97 -1.74
C THR A 18 1.92 -16.45 -0.64
N THR A 19 2.99 -17.20 -0.38
CA THR A 19 4.06 -16.82 0.55
C THR A 19 5.13 -15.96 -0.15
N LEU A 20 5.89 -15.17 0.61
CA LEU A 20 7.00 -14.37 0.07
C LEU A 20 8.01 -15.22 -0.75
N SER A 21 8.17 -16.50 -0.41
CA SER A 21 9.08 -17.42 -1.10
C SER A 21 8.60 -17.76 -2.52
N GLU A 22 7.30 -17.92 -2.72
CA GLU A 22 6.72 -18.22 -4.03
C GLU A 22 6.74 -16.99 -4.94
N PHE A 23 6.43 -15.81 -4.38
CA PHE A 23 6.59 -14.54 -5.10
C PHE A 23 8.03 -14.34 -5.59
N LYS A 24 9.02 -14.67 -4.75
CA LYS A 24 10.44 -14.65 -5.16
C LYS A 24 10.72 -15.55 -6.36
N ARG A 25 10.21 -16.78 -6.36
CA ARG A 25 10.42 -17.72 -7.47
C ARG A 25 9.82 -17.22 -8.77
N ASP A 26 8.63 -16.64 -8.75
CA ASP A 26 7.97 -16.20 -9.98
C ASP A 26 8.52 -14.86 -10.47
N PHE A 27 8.94 -13.99 -9.55
CA PHE A 27 9.71 -12.79 -9.87
C PHE A 27 11.04 -13.12 -10.57
N ASP A 28 11.72 -14.18 -10.14
CA ASP A 28 12.97 -14.64 -10.77
C ASP A 28 12.78 -15.06 -12.22
N LYS A 29 11.67 -15.73 -12.53
CA LYS A 29 11.32 -16.11 -13.91
C LYS A 29 11.10 -14.87 -14.77
N ILE A 30 10.36 -13.89 -14.28
CA ILE A 30 10.12 -12.65 -15.02
C ILE A 30 11.40 -11.85 -15.27
N ILE A 31 12.33 -11.83 -14.31
CA ILE A 31 13.64 -11.19 -14.54
C ILE A 31 14.42 -11.91 -15.64
N GLN A 32 14.40 -13.25 -15.65
CA GLN A 32 15.05 -14.04 -16.71
C GLN A 32 14.41 -13.78 -18.07
N ASP A 33 13.08 -13.74 -18.13
CA ASP A 33 12.33 -13.56 -19.38
C ASP A 33 12.44 -12.13 -19.94
N THR A 34 12.49 -11.13 -19.04
CA THR A 34 12.51 -9.71 -19.45
C THR A 34 13.92 -9.11 -19.52
N GLY A 35 14.95 -9.83 -19.05
CA GLY A 35 16.34 -9.36 -19.04
C GLY A 35 16.58 -8.13 -18.14
N TRP A 36 15.72 -7.87 -17.16
CA TRP A 36 15.81 -6.65 -16.36
C TRP A 36 16.95 -6.68 -15.35
N ALA A 37 17.96 -5.85 -15.58
CA ALA A 37 19.06 -5.64 -14.64
C ALA A 37 18.65 -4.63 -13.56
N TYR A 38 18.77 -5.01 -12.30
CA TYR A 38 18.52 -4.13 -11.17
C TYR A 38 19.70 -4.06 -10.19
N LYS A 39 19.79 -2.93 -9.49
CA LYS A 39 20.81 -2.70 -8.46
C LYS A 39 20.32 -3.10 -7.07
N GLY A 40 21.16 -3.79 -6.30
CA GLY A 40 20.90 -4.24 -4.93
C GLY A 40 20.64 -5.74 -4.80
N GLY A 41 20.59 -6.24 -3.56
CA GLY A 41 20.35 -7.65 -3.29
C GLY A 41 18.98 -8.11 -3.77
N LYS A 42 18.94 -9.24 -4.48
CA LYS A 42 17.72 -9.90 -4.99
C LYS A 42 16.63 -10.07 -3.93
N GLY A 43 17.00 -10.55 -2.74
CA GLY A 43 16.09 -10.71 -1.61
C GLY A 43 15.50 -9.39 -1.11
N TRP A 44 16.32 -8.33 -1.07
CA TRP A 44 15.91 -6.99 -0.64
C TRP A 44 14.91 -6.37 -1.63
N ARG A 45 15.25 -6.34 -2.93
CA ARG A 45 14.38 -5.78 -3.96
C ARG A 45 13.01 -6.46 -4.01
N THR A 46 13.02 -7.79 -4.02
CA THR A 46 11.78 -8.57 -4.07
C THR A 46 10.93 -8.32 -2.83
N GLY A 47 11.55 -8.24 -1.64
CA GLY A 47 10.86 -7.89 -0.41
C GLY A 47 10.26 -6.47 -0.44
N VAL A 48 10.98 -5.49 -0.96
CA VAL A 48 10.48 -4.10 -1.08
C VAL A 48 9.27 -4.04 -2.02
N ILE A 49 9.37 -4.65 -3.20
CA ILE A 49 8.28 -4.64 -4.20
C ILE A 49 7.03 -5.32 -3.63
N PHE A 50 7.20 -6.52 -3.07
CA PHE A 50 6.10 -7.28 -2.48
C PHE A 50 5.41 -6.51 -1.35
N ASN A 51 6.18 -6.01 -0.38
CA ASN A 51 5.63 -5.27 0.75
C ASN A 51 4.98 -3.95 0.35
N THR A 52 5.53 -3.26 -0.66
CA THR A 52 4.96 -2.01 -1.16
C THR A 52 3.61 -2.27 -1.80
N ASN A 53 3.55 -3.25 -2.71
CA ASN A 53 2.30 -3.59 -3.40
C ASN A 53 1.22 -4.08 -2.43
N LEU A 54 1.58 -4.88 -1.42
CA LEU A 54 0.65 -5.28 -0.37
C LEU A 54 0.08 -4.09 0.41
N ARG A 55 0.94 -3.16 0.82
CA ARG A 55 0.50 -1.96 1.56
C ARG A 55 -0.40 -1.09 0.70
N THR A 56 -0.08 -0.93 -0.58
CA THR A 56 -0.89 -0.18 -1.54
C THR A 56 -2.26 -0.85 -1.76
N ALA A 57 -2.30 -2.16 -1.97
CA ALA A 57 -3.55 -2.90 -2.13
C ALA A 57 -4.44 -2.80 -0.88
N TYR A 58 -3.84 -2.94 0.31
CA TYR A 58 -4.56 -2.76 1.57
C TYR A 58 -5.10 -1.34 1.73
N ALA A 59 -4.29 -0.32 1.41
CA ALA A 59 -4.70 1.07 1.47
C ALA A 59 -5.84 1.38 0.49
N ALA A 60 -5.80 0.82 -0.72
CA ALA A 60 -6.87 0.95 -1.71
C ALA A 60 -8.19 0.36 -1.20
N GLY A 61 -8.19 -0.85 -0.65
CA GLY A 61 -9.39 -1.45 -0.09
C GLY A 61 -9.95 -0.68 1.12
N GLN A 62 -9.07 -0.17 2.00
CA GLN A 62 -9.49 0.72 3.10
C GLN A 62 -10.11 2.02 2.57
N HIS A 63 -9.55 2.59 1.51
CA HIS A 63 -10.08 3.79 0.87
C HIS A 63 -11.47 3.55 0.30
N GLU A 64 -11.69 2.46 -0.44
CA GLU A 64 -12.99 2.08 -0.97
C GLU A 64 -14.06 2.00 0.13
N VAL A 65 -13.76 1.31 1.23
CA VAL A 65 -14.66 1.21 2.39
C VAL A 65 -14.93 2.58 3.02
N MET A 66 -13.91 3.44 3.16
CA MET A 66 -14.08 4.77 3.74
C MET A 66 -14.84 5.73 2.84
N THR A 67 -14.81 5.52 1.53
CA THR A 67 -15.55 6.32 0.53
C THR A 67 -16.94 5.76 0.21
N ASP A 68 -17.34 4.63 0.81
CA ASP A 68 -18.68 4.09 0.64
C ASP A 68 -19.74 5.17 1.01
N PRO A 69 -20.75 5.42 0.16
CA PRO A 69 -21.77 6.44 0.42
C PRO A 69 -22.44 6.32 1.79
N ASP A 70 -22.65 5.12 2.31
CA ASP A 70 -23.28 4.91 3.61
C ASP A 70 -22.32 5.20 4.77
N VAL A 71 -21.02 4.89 4.59
CA VAL A 71 -19.97 5.29 5.54
C VAL A 71 -19.80 6.80 5.55
N LEU A 72 -19.79 7.45 4.39
CA LEU A 72 -19.67 8.91 4.27
C LEU A 72 -20.87 9.65 4.84
N LYS A 73 -22.10 9.12 4.72
CA LYS A 73 -23.29 9.67 5.40
C LYS A 73 -23.14 9.65 6.92
N ALA A 74 -22.61 8.54 7.46
CA ALA A 74 -22.42 8.39 8.91
C ALA A 74 -21.16 9.11 9.43
N ARG A 75 -20.13 9.27 8.58
CA ARG A 75 -18.81 9.82 8.91
C ARG A 75 -18.32 10.78 7.81
N PRO A 76 -18.89 11.98 7.72
CA PRO A 76 -18.63 12.91 6.60
C PRO A 76 -17.25 13.57 6.60
N TYR A 77 -16.46 13.40 7.68
CA TYR A 77 -15.15 14.04 7.83
C TYR A 77 -14.07 13.02 8.16
N TRP A 78 -12.88 13.24 7.60
CA TRP A 78 -11.70 12.48 7.93
C TRP A 78 -11.03 13.04 9.18
N ARG A 79 -10.62 12.15 10.09
CA ARG A 79 -9.95 12.52 11.33
C ARG A 79 -8.52 12.02 11.29
N TYR A 80 -7.57 12.96 11.42
CA TYR A 80 -6.19 12.59 11.65
C TYR A 80 -6.02 12.01 13.06
N VAL A 81 -5.61 10.74 13.16
CA VAL A 81 -5.32 10.07 14.42
C VAL A 81 -3.81 9.79 14.49
N PRO A 82 -3.06 10.46 15.38
CA PRO A 82 -1.62 10.26 15.47
C PRO A 82 -1.29 8.93 16.16
N SER A 83 -0.07 8.44 15.93
CA SER A 83 0.44 7.28 16.65
C SER A 83 0.47 7.53 18.17
N ARG A 84 0.11 6.51 18.96
CA ARG A 84 0.16 6.55 20.44
C ARG A 84 1.59 6.30 20.93
N SER A 85 2.56 7.02 20.38
CA SER A 85 3.94 6.96 20.91
C SER A 85 3.95 7.42 22.36
N ARG A 86 4.63 6.67 23.21
CA ARG A 86 4.76 6.93 24.66
C ARG A 86 5.61 8.18 24.92
N GLU A 87 6.52 8.48 24.01
CA GLU A 87 7.41 9.64 24.04
C GLU A 87 7.10 10.46 22.79
N LYS A 88 6.35 11.55 22.98
CA LYS A 88 5.98 12.47 21.89
C LYS A 88 6.99 13.60 21.88
N ARG A 89 7.59 13.87 20.72
CA ARG A 89 8.46 15.03 20.55
C ARG A 89 7.61 16.32 20.63
N PRO A 90 8.11 17.39 21.28
CA PRO A 90 7.31 18.57 21.62
C PRO A 90 6.65 19.25 20.40
N GLU A 91 7.29 19.21 19.23
CA GLU A 91 6.75 19.75 17.97
C GLU A 91 5.52 19.00 17.45
N GLN A 92 5.31 17.76 17.88
CA GLN A 92 4.18 16.95 17.42
C GLN A 92 2.89 17.28 18.18
N VAL A 93 2.96 17.93 19.34
CA VAL A 93 1.83 18.06 20.28
C VAL A 93 0.74 19.05 19.83
N GLY A 94 1.06 19.98 18.92
CA GLY A 94 0.19 21.10 18.55
C GLY A 94 -0.71 20.92 17.31
N ILE A 95 -0.52 19.86 16.51
CA ILE A 95 -1.26 19.66 15.24
C ILE A 95 -2.49 18.75 15.41
N PHE A 96 -2.75 18.32 16.64
CA PHE A 96 -3.72 17.29 16.91
C PHE A 96 -5.13 17.88 16.94
N GLN A 97 -5.97 17.35 16.05
CA GLN A 97 -7.45 17.41 16.11
C GLN A 97 -8.15 18.47 15.26
N PHE A 98 -7.62 18.79 14.08
CA PHE A 98 -8.43 19.39 13.03
C PHE A 98 -9.14 18.30 12.20
N PRO A 99 -10.47 18.33 12.07
CA PRO A 99 -11.17 17.58 11.04
C PRO A 99 -10.61 18.06 9.69
N LEU A 100 -10.09 17.14 8.88
CA LEU A 100 -9.80 17.49 7.50
C LEU A 100 -11.15 17.67 6.81
N HIS A 101 -11.36 18.86 6.24
CA HIS A 101 -12.59 19.17 5.53
C HIS A 101 -12.74 18.17 4.39
N ARG A 102 -13.99 17.79 4.09
CA ARG A 102 -14.29 17.04 2.89
C ARG A 102 -13.71 17.81 1.71
N ASP A 103 -12.83 17.20 0.93
CA ASP A 103 -12.51 17.70 -0.41
C ASP A 103 -13.77 17.53 -1.26
N THR A 104 -14.68 18.51 -1.18
CA THR A 104 -15.77 18.68 -2.15
C THR A 104 -15.16 19.24 -3.42
N GLY A 105 -14.58 18.34 -4.22
CA GLY A 105 -14.26 18.57 -5.62
C GLY A 105 -12.81 18.97 -5.91
N CYS A 106 -12.12 18.11 -6.64
CA CYS A 106 -11.59 18.52 -7.94
C CYS A 106 -11.72 17.35 -8.92
N ASN A 107 -12.00 17.74 -10.16
CA ASN A 107 -12.32 17.00 -11.38
C ASN A 107 -11.48 15.73 -11.61
#